data_AF-A0A1Q7RKM8-F1
#
_entry.id   AF-A0A1Q7RKM8-F1
#
_cell.length_a   1.000
_cell.length_b   1.000
_cell.length_c   1.000
_cell.angle_alpha   90.00
_cell.angle_beta   90.00
_cell.angle_gamma   90.00
#
_symmetry.space_group_name_H-M   'P 1'
#
loop_
_entity.id
_entity.type
_entity.pdbx_description
1 polymer ?
#
loop_
_entity_poly.entity_id
_entity_poly.type
_entity_poly.pdbx_seq_one_letter_code
_entity_poly.pdbx_strand_id
1 'polypeptide(L)'
;MFVAGTISVGATSGVTPGLFVLAGLSLLCLANAAGAWADRYTLDEAGIEYRNLLLARLGARPRLVPWKDIVQVREHRALRFGRLEPQASALFLVLRSGRRVVLDSLADFEDVQNAVRRHCDPRQ
;
A
#
# COMPACT_ATOMS: atom_id res chain seq x y z
N MET A 1 16.80 3.38 -9.34
CA MET A 1 17.62 3.44 -10.57
C MET A 1 17.28 4.63 -11.45
N PHE A 2 16.02 4.89 -11.80
CA PHE A 2 15.65 5.96 -12.74
C PHE A 2 16.14 7.36 -12.33
N VAL A 3 15.91 7.76 -11.07
CA VAL A 3 16.36 9.06 -10.52
C VAL A 3 17.89 9.23 -10.57
N ALA A 4 18.64 8.16 -10.28
CA ALA A 4 20.10 8.19 -10.36
C ALA A 4 20.60 8.36 -11.80
N GLY A 5 19.89 7.77 -12.77
CA GLY A 5 20.16 7.97 -14.20
C GLY A 5 19.96 9.43 -14.64
N THR A 6 18.91 10.10 -14.15
CA THR A 6 18.66 11.52 -14.45
C THR A 6 19.74 12.44 -13.90
N ILE A 7 20.22 12.21 -12.67
CA ILE A 7 21.31 12.98 -12.07
C ILE A 7 22.61 12.77 -12.88
N SER A 8 22.89 11.54 -13.29
CA SER A 8 24.07 11.20 -14.11
C SER A 8 24.06 11.88 -15.49
N VAL A 9 22.91 11.91 -16.16
CA VAL A 9 22.76 12.61 -17.46
C VAL A 9 22.94 14.12 -17.31
N GLY A 10 22.39 14.72 -16.25
CA GLY A 10 22.58 16.15 -15.97
C GLY A 10 24.04 16.51 -15.70
N ALA A 11 24.76 15.66 -14.98
CA ALA A 11 26.18 15.86 -14.67
C ALA A 11 27.11 15.72 -15.89
N THR A 12 26.75 14.85 -16.85
CA THR A 12 27.59 14.54 -18.02
C THR A 12 27.25 15.37 -19.27
N SER A 13 25.99 15.76 -19.44
CA SER A 13 25.48 16.33 -20.70
C SER A 13 25.05 17.80 -20.59
N GLY A 14 25.09 18.38 -19.39
CA GLY A 14 24.66 19.76 -19.12
C GLY A 14 23.13 19.95 -19.14
N VAL A 15 22.70 21.21 -18.95
CA VAL A 15 21.28 21.57 -18.89
C VAL A 15 20.67 21.60 -20.29
N THR A 16 20.00 20.51 -20.66
CA THR A 16 19.31 20.36 -21.94
C THR A 16 17.80 20.26 -21.75
N PRO A 17 16.98 20.53 -22.79
CA PRO A 17 15.54 20.27 -22.75
C PRO A 17 15.18 18.84 -22.32
N GLY A 18 16.00 17.86 -22.72
CA GLY A 18 15.83 16.46 -22.30
C GLY A 18 16.05 16.25 -20.79
N LEU A 19 16.96 16.99 -20.17
CA LEU A 19 17.16 16.95 -18.72
C LEU A 19 15.91 17.43 -17.96
N PHE A 20 15.23 18.46 -18.44
CA PHE A 20 13.98 18.94 -17.82
C PHE A 20 12.87 17.88 -17.85
N VAL A 21 12.74 17.15 -18.97
CA VAL A 21 11.78 16.03 -19.07
C VAL A 21 12.15 14.91 -18.09
N LEU A 22 13.42 14.52 -18.04
CA LEU A 22 13.90 13.50 -17.12
C LEU A 22 13.76 13.91 -15.65
N ALA A 23 13.99 15.20 -15.33
CA ALA A 23 13.80 15.76 -14.01
C ALA A 23 12.33 15.74 -13.60
N GLY A 24 11.42 16.12 -14.50
CA GLY A 24 9.97 16.04 -14.28
C GLY A 24 9.51 14.61 -14.01
N LEU A 25 9.96 13.64 -14.82
CA LEU A 25 9.64 12.22 -14.62
C LEU A 25 10.24 11.69 -13.31
N SER A 26 11.47 12.06 -12.98
CA SER A 26 12.10 11.69 -11.71
C SER A 26 11.33 12.22 -10.50
N LEU A 27 10.84 13.46 -10.58
CA LEU A 27 10.02 14.06 -9.53
C LEU A 27 8.70 13.29 -9.37
N LEU A 28 8.05 12.91 -10.48
CA LEU A 28 6.84 12.07 -10.45
C LEU A 28 7.11 10.69 -9.85
N CYS A 29 8.23 10.05 -10.19
CA CYS A 29 8.63 8.77 -9.58
C CYS A 29 8.87 8.91 -8.08
N LEU A 30 9.55 9.97 -7.64
CA LEU A 30 9.77 10.25 -6.22
C LEU A 30 8.46 10.53 -5.49
N ALA A 31 7.57 11.32 -6.08
CA ALA A 31 6.25 11.60 -5.52
C ALA A 31 5.43 10.32 -5.34
N ASN A 32 5.45 9.42 -6.33
CA ASN A 32 4.77 8.13 -6.24
C ASN A 32 5.37 7.22 -5.17
N ALA A 33 6.71 7.13 -5.10
CA ALA A 33 7.39 6.33 -4.09
C ALA A 33 7.17 6.87 -2.68
N ALA A 34 7.21 8.19 -2.50
CA ALA A 34 6.91 8.85 -1.23
C ALA A 34 5.45 8.61 -0.83
N GLY A 35 4.53 8.70 -1.79
CA GLY A 35 3.11 8.39 -1.60
C GLY A 35 2.91 6.97 -1.06
N ALA A 36 3.49 5.97 -1.73
CA ALA A 36 3.40 4.57 -1.30
C ALA A 36 4.06 4.33 0.07
N TRP A 37 5.22 4.96 0.35
CA TRP A 37 5.90 4.83 1.64
C TRP A 37 5.11 5.45 2.80
N ALA A 38 4.33 6.49 2.53
CA ALA A 38 3.53 7.21 3.51
C ALA A 38 2.21 6.52 3.86
N ASP A 39 1.87 5.43 3.19
CA ASP A 39 0.71 4.61 3.53
C ASP A 39 0.93 3.91 4.88
N ARG A 40 -0.07 4.03 5.74
CA ARG A 40 -0.13 3.40 7.05
C ARG A 40 -1.51 2.79 7.24
N TYR A 41 -1.50 1.55 7.71
CA TYR A 41 -2.70 0.84 8.16
C TYR A 41 -2.63 0.73 9.68
N THR A 42 -3.68 1.16 10.35
CA THR A 42 -3.84 1.00 11.80
C THR A 42 -5.09 0.17 12.06
N LEU A 43 -4.95 -0.84 12.91
CA LEU A 43 -6.06 -1.69 13.34
C LEU A 43 -6.47 -1.23 14.73
N ASP A 44 -7.76 -0.92 14.90
CA ASP A 44 -8.35 -0.48 16.16
C ASP A 44 -9.65 -1.25 16.45
N GLU A 45 -10.22 -1.09 17.64
CA GLU A 45 -11.46 -1.76 18.04
C GLU A 45 -12.64 -1.41 17.12
N ALA A 46 -12.65 -0.22 16.53
CA ALA A 46 -13.69 0.23 15.61
C ALA A 46 -13.56 -0.36 14.20
N GLY A 47 -12.35 -0.74 13.76
CA GLY A 47 -12.10 -1.16 12.39
C GLY A 47 -10.64 -1.03 11.94
N ILE A 48 -10.45 -1.06 10.63
CA ILE A 48 -9.18 -0.82 9.97
C ILE A 48 -9.19 0.61 9.44
N GLU A 49 -8.26 1.44 9.91
CA GLU A 49 -8.05 2.78 9.39
C GLU A 49 -6.89 2.77 8.39
N TYR A 50 -7.16 3.27 7.19
CA TYR A 50 -6.16 3.56 6.19
C TYR A 50 -5.87 5.05 6.17
N ARG A 51 -4.60 5.41 6.36
CA ARG A 51 -4.14 6.79 6.33
C ARG A 51 -2.84 6.90 5.55
N ASN A 52 -2.85 7.74 4.53
CA ASN A 52 -1.62 8.21 3.90
C ASN A 52 -1.16 9.50 4.59
N LEU A 53 0.01 9.49 5.23
CA LEU A 53 0.50 10.63 6.00
C LEU A 53 0.75 11.89 5.14
N LEU A 54 1.18 11.71 3.89
CA LEU A 54 1.40 12.82 2.96
C LEU A 54 0.07 13.41 2.50
N LEU A 55 -0.88 12.56 2.10
CA LEU A 55 -2.21 13.04 1.70
C LEU A 55 -2.97 13.65 2.88
N ALA A 56 -2.78 13.13 4.10
CA ALA A 56 -3.37 13.69 5.31
C ALA A 56 -2.85 15.12 5.58
N ARG A 57 -1.58 15.41 5.30
CA ARG A 57 -1.04 16.79 5.34
C ARG A 57 -1.66 17.70 4.28
N LEU A 58 -2.13 17.13 3.17
CA LEU A 58 -2.87 17.85 2.12
C LEU A 58 -4.39 17.89 2.38
N GLY A 59 -4.86 17.46 3.57
CA GLY A 59 -6.26 17.51 3.96
C GLY A 59 -7.11 16.30 3.53
N ALA A 60 -6.50 15.25 2.98
CA ALA A 60 -7.22 14.01 2.69
C ALA A 60 -7.67 13.35 4.00
N ARG A 61 -8.93 12.90 4.03
CA ARG A 61 -9.49 12.24 5.21
C ARG A 61 -9.02 10.79 5.28
N PRO A 62 -8.69 10.28 6.48
CA PRO A 62 -8.43 8.86 6.67
C PRO A 62 -9.69 8.06 6.32
N ARG A 63 -9.48 6.86 5.78
CA ARG A 63 -10.56 5.96 5.40
C ARG A 63 -10.70 4.88 6.45
N LEU A 64 -11.77 4.95 7.23
CA LEU A 64 -12.13 3.92 8.18
C LEU A 64 -12.96 2.82 7.50
N VAL A 65 -12.59 1.57 7.77
CA VAL A 65 -13.29 0.36 7.34
C VAL A 65 -13.75 -0.37 8.61
N PRO A 66 -15.03 -0.23 9.00
CA PRO A 66 -15.55 -0.87 10.20
C PRO A 66 -15.51 -2.41 10.11
N TRP A 67 -15.26 -3.09 11.23
CA TRP A 67 -15.26 -4.56 11.29
C TRP A 67 -16.60 -5.16 10.81
N LYS A 68 -17.72 -4.55 11.21
CA LYS A 68 -19.09 -4.93 10.81
C LYS A 68 -19.35 -4.92 9.29
N ASP A 69 -18.54 -4.17 8.55
CA ASP A 69 -18.66 -4.07 7.10
C ASP A 69 -17.85 -5.13 6.39
N ILE A 70 -16.91 -5.81 7.06
CA ILE A 70 -16.13 -6.91 6.48
C ILE A 70 -16.98 -8.18 6.53
N VAL A 71 -17.32 -8.71 5.35
CA VAL A 71 -18.16 -9.91 5.20
C VAL A 71 -17.32 -11.15 4.91
N GLN A 72 -16.16 -10.97 4.28
CA GLN A 72 -15.28 -12.08 3.96
C GLN A 72 -13.82 -11.65 4.03
N VAL A 73 -12.99 -12.52 4.60
CA VAL A 73 -11.53 -12.40 4.60
C VAL A 73 -10.98 -13.54 3.73
N ARG A 74 -10.17 -13.20 2.73
CA ARG A 74 -9.50 -14.18 1.87
C ARG A 74 -8.00 -13.96 1.93
N GLU A 75 -7.27 -15.03 2.17
CA GLU A 75 -5.82 -15.03 2.08
C GLU A 75 -5.40 -15.21 0.63
N HIS A 76 -4.41 -14.45 0.21
CA HIS A 76 -3.82 -14.58 -1.09
C HIS A 76 -2.33 -14.90 -0.97
N ARG A 77 -1.90 -15.87 -1.77
CA ARG A 77 -0.52 -16.29 -1.90
C ARG A 77 -0.01 -15.75 -3.22
N ALA A 78 1.00 -14.90 -3.17
CA ALA A 78 1.64 -14.44 -4.37
C ALA A 78 2.32 -15.60 -5.10
N LEU A 79 2.30 -15.54 -6.43
CA LEU A 79 3.14 -16.38 -7.27
C LEU A 79 4.47 -15.68 -7.48
N ARG A 80 5.55 -16.24 -6.93
CA ARG A 80 6.90 -15.73 -7.11
C ARG A 80 7.70 -16.74 -7.92
N PHE A 81 8.20 -16.31 -9.08
CA PHE A 81 8.94 -17.16 -10.03
C PHE A 81 8.19 -18.45 -10.42
N GLY A 82 6.88 -18.36 -10.66
CA GLY A 82 6.06 -19.51 -11.08
C GLY A 82 5.79 -20.54 -9.99
N ARG A 83 6.20 -20.28 -8.74
CA ARG A 83 5.84 -21.10 -7.57
C ARG A 83 4.92 -20.29 -6.66
N LEU A 84 3.91 -20.97 -6.10
CA LEU A 84 3.11 -20.40 -5.04
C LEU A 84 4.00 -20.20 -3.81
N GLU A 85 4.01 -19.00 -3.22
CA GLU A 85 4.70 -18.80 -1.96
C GLU A 85 4.06 -19.69 -0.86
N PRO A 86 4.88 -20.30 0.01
CA PRO A 86 4.38 -21.17 1.08
C PRO A 86 3.58 -20.39 2.12
N GLN A 87 3.87 -19.11 2.29
CA GLN A 87 3.16 -18.19 3.19
C GLN A 87 2.24 -17.26 2.38
N ALA A 88 1.09 -16.93 2.95
CA ALA A 88 0.22 -15.90 2.38
C ALA A 88 0.89 -14.53 2.53
N SER A 89 0.82 -13.72 1.47
CA SER A 89 1.51 -12.43 1.38
C SER A 89 0.56 -11.25 1.27
N ALA A 90 -0.75 -11.50 1.09
CA ALA A 90 -1.77 -10.46 1.11
C ALA A 90 -3.10 -10.96 1.70
N LEU A 91 -3.83 -10.03 2.32
CA LEU A 91 -5.18 -10.23 2.86
C LEU A 91 -6.18 -9.42 2.03
N PHE A 92 -7.18 -10.10 1.50
CA PHE A 92 -8.28 -9.51 0.75
C PHE A 92 -9.52 -9.47 1.63
N LEU A 93 -9.96 -8.27 1.95
CA LEU A 93 -11.17 -8.00 2.74
C LEU A 93 -12.29 -7.60 1.80
N VAL A 94 -13.36 -8.38 1.78
CA VAL A 94 -14.57 -8.08 1.01
C VAL A 94 -15.56 -7.38 1.93
N LEU A 95 -15.96 -6.18 1.54
CA LEU A 95 -16.91 -5.37 2.27
C LEU A 95 -18.34 -5.67 1.85
N ARG A 96 -19.30 -5.41 2.75
CA ARG A 96 -20.74 -5.50 2.50
C ARG A 96 -21.18 -4.65 1.32
N SER A 97 -20.49 -3.54 1.07
CA SER A 97 -20.72 -2.66 -0.07
C SER A 97 -20.25 -3.25 -1.41
N GLY A 98 -19.70 -4.46 -1.44
CA GLY A 98 -19.08 -5.08 -2.62
C GLY A 98 -17.66 -4.56 -2.94
N ARG A 99 -17.17 -3.55 -2.21
CA ARG A 99 -15.79 -3.06 -2.34
C ARG A 99 -14.80 -4.07 -1.76
N ARG A 100 -13.60 -4.11 -2.32
CA ARG A 100 -12.49 -4.94 -1.83
C ARG A 100 -11.40 -4.04 -1.28
N VAL A 101 -10.88 -4.38 -0.12
CA VAL A 101 -9.69 -3.76 0.47
C VAL A 101 -8.61 -4.82 0.47
N VAL A 102 -7.44 -4.47 -0.05
CA VAL A 102 -6.28 -5.36 -0.09
C VAL A 102 -5.26 -4.82 0.89
N LEU A 103 -4.81 -5.68 1.78
CA LEU A 103 -3.67 -5.44 2.65
C LEU A 103 -2.51 -6.26 2.09
N ASP A 104 -1.64 -5.60 1.35
CA ASP A 104 -0.42 -6.18 0.77
C ASP A 104 0.83 -5.62 1.47
N SER A 105 1.97 -6.30 1.27
CA SER A 105 3.27 -5.87 1.82
C SER A 105 3.29 -5.63 3.34
N LEU A 106 2.52 -6.43 4.09
CA LEU A 106 2.49 -6.37 5.55
C LEU A 106 3.82 -6.88 6.12
N ALA A 107 4.44 -6.11 7.02
CA ALA A 107 5.66 -6.52 7.71
C ALA A 107 5.40 -7.73 8.64
N ASP A 108 4.28 -7.70 9.36
CA ASP A 108 3.88 -8.72 10.33
C ASP A 108 2.55 -9.37 9.90
N PHE A 109 2.61 -10.18 8.83
CA PHE A 109 1.41 -10.78 8.22
C PHE A 109 0.60 -11.62 9.21
N GLU A 110 1.27 -12.46 10.02
CA GLU A 110 0.61 -13.35 10.98
C GLU A 110 -0.13 -12.57 12.07
N ASP A 111 0.46 -11.50 12.59
CA ASP A 111 -0.15 -10.67 13.62
C ASP A 111 -1.38 -9.93 13.09
N VAL A 112 -1.29 -9.38 11.89
CA VAL A 112 -2.42 -8.72 11.22
C VAL A 112 -3.53 -9.73 10.91
N GLN A 113 -3.18 -10.92 10.43
CA GLN A 113 -4.14 -12.00 10.19
C GLN A 113 -4.86 -12.40 11.49
N ASN A 114 -4.11 -12.60 12.57
CA ASN A 114 -4.67 -12.95 13.88
C ASN A 114 -5.55 -11.83 14.46
N ALA A 115 -5.18 -10.57 14.27
CA ALA A 115 -6.00 -9.43 14.67
C ALA A 115 -7.30 -9.35 13.85
N VAL A 116 -7.24 -9.48 12.52
CA VAL A 116 -8.41 -9.48 11.64
C VAL A 116 -9.34 -10.66 11.96
N ARG A 117 -8.80 -11.87 12.14
CA ARG A 117 -9.60 -13.05 12.49
C ARG A 117 -10.34 -12.86 13.81
N ARG A 118 -9.68 -12.34 14.86
CA ARG A 118 -10.33 -12.06 16.15
C ARG A 118 -11.54 -11.14 16.05
N HIS A 119 -11.53 -10.16 15.14
CA HIS A 119 -12.62 -9.20 14.98
C HIS A 119 -13.69 -9.63 13.96
N CYS A 120 -13.37 -10.57 13.07
CA CYS A 120 -14.27 -11.02 12.00
C CYS A 120 -14.84 -12.43 12.22
N ASP A 121 -14.39 -13.20 13.22
CA ASP A 121 -14.90 -14.55 13.47
C ASP A 121 -16.30 -14.48 14.11
N PRO A 122 -17.35 -15.01 13.45
CA PRO A 122 -18.72 -14.97 13.96
C PRO A 122 -19.01 -16.04 15.03
N ARG A 123 -17.99 -16.52 15.75
CA ARG A 123 -18.11 -17.57 16.79
C ARG A 123 -17.78 -17.06 18.20
N GLN A 124 -18.40 -15.95 18.58
CA GLN A 124 -18.79 -15.69 19.98
C GLN A 124 -20.28 -15.36 20.02
#